data_AF-A6UIV4-F1
#
_entry.id   AF-A6UIV4-F1
#
_cell.length_a   1.000
_cell.length_b   1.000
_cell.length_c   1.000
_cell.angle_alpha   90.00
_cell.angle_beta   90.00
_cell.angle_gamma   90.00
#
_symmetry.space_group_name_H-M   'P 1'
#
loop_
_entity.id
_entity.type
_entity.pdbx_description
1 polymer ?
#
loop_
_entity_poly.entity_id
_entity_poly.type
_entity_poly.pdbx_seq_one_letter_code
_entity_poly.pdbx_strand_id
1 'polypeptide(L)' 'MPNEIRQRLHGMAVWHDTALDWNNPPGSSPWSKAADVRFAEAVDQLVEDIRRELGPGYEVINEHCSIY' A
#
# COMPACT_ATOMS: atom_id res chain seq x y z
N MET A 1 -3.19 -9.96 -15.41
CA MET A 1 -2.41 -8.99 -14.62
C MET A 1 -0.94 -9.10 -14.99
N PRO A 2 -0.33 -8.06 -15.58
CA PRO A 2 1.07 -8.06 -16.02
C PRO A 2 2.07 -8.29 -14.88
N ASN A 3 3.28 -8.74 -15.22
CA ASN A 3 4.34 -9.01 -14.24
C ASN A 3 4.79 -7.74 -13.48
N GLU A 4 4.73 -6.59 -14.15
CA GLU A 4 5.13 -5.29 -13.60
C GLU A 4 4.25 -4.85 -12.41
N ILE A 5 2.93 -4.96 -12.52
CA ILE A 5 2.01 -4.61 -11.43
C ILE A 5 2.20 -5.53 -10.23
N ARG A 6 2.46 -6.83 -10.47
CA ARG A 6 2.77 -7.79 -9.41
C ARG A 6 4.08 -7.45 -8.69
N GLN A 7 5.12 -7.06 -9.44
CA GLN A 7 6.39 -6.62 -8.86
C GLN A 7 6.23 -5.33 -8.05
N ARG A 8 5.41 -4.38 -8.54
CA ARG A 8 5.10 -3.14 -7.81
C ARG A 8 4.30 -3.41 -6.54
N LEU A 9 3.31 -4.30 -6.57
CA LEU A 9 2.58 -4.76 -5.39
C LEU A 9 3.52 -5.37 -4.34
N HIS A 10 4.43 -6.26 -4.77
CA HIS A 10 5.42 -6.83 -3.88
C HIS A 10 6.34 -5.75 -3.29
N GLY A 11 6.80 -4.79 -4.10
CA GLY A 11 7.60 -3.66 -3.63
C GLY A 11 6.88 -2.80 -2.59
N MET A 12 5.57 -2.55 -2.79
CA MET A 12 4.73 -1.84 -1.82
C MET A 12 4.61 -2.59 -0.49
N ALA A 13 4.43 -3.92 -0.53
CA ALA A 13 4.37 -4.73 0.69
C ALA A 13 5.69 -4.69 1.48
N VAL A 14 6.83 -4.86 0.78
CA VAL A 14 8.16 -4.75 1.40
C VAL A 14 8.40 -3.36 1.97
N TRP A 15 7.96 -2.30 1.29
CA TRP A 15 8.07 -0.95 1.81
C TRP A 15 7.22 -0.79 3.07
N HIS A 16 5.94 -1.19 3.04
CA HIS A 16 5.04 -1.10 4.20
C HIS A 16 5.55 -1.87 5.42
N ASP A 17 6.23 -3.00 5.25
CA ASP A 17 6.85 -3.75 6.34
C ASP A 17 7.86 -2.93 7.16
N THR A 18 8.40 -1.85 6.58
CA THR A 18 9.30 -0.92 7.29
C THR A 18 8.56 0.12 8.13
N ALA A 19 7.24 0.22 8.02
CA ALA A 19 6.40 1.08 8.85
C ALA A 19 6.18 0.51 10.25
N LEU A 20 6.60 -0.73 10.51
CA LEU A 20 6.59 -1.36 11.83
C LEU A 20 8.02 -1.45 12.37
N ASP A 21 8.23 -1.00 13.61
CA ASP A 21 9.47 -1.32 14.32
C ASP A 21 9.38 -2.77 14.83
N TRP A 22 9.99 -3.70 14.09
CA TRP A 22 10.00 -5.12 14.45
C TRP A 22 10.72 -5.42 15.77
N ASN A 23 11.59 -4.53 16.25
CA ASN A 23 12.25 -4.69 17.55
C ASN A 23 11.37 -4.20 18.70
N ASN A 24 10.38 -3.33 18.41
CA ASN A 24 9.39 -2.86 19.37
C ASN A 24 8.01 -2.67 18.70
N PRO A 25 7.31 -3.77 18.34
CA PRO A 25 6.05 -3.68 17.59
C PRO A 25 4.92 -2.88 18.27
N PRO A 26 4.80 -2.88 19.62
CA PRO A 26 3.82 -2.02 20.31
C PRO A 26 4.20 -0.53 20.32
N GLY A 27 5.43 -0.20 19.93
CA GLY A 27 5.93 1.17 19.88
C GLY A 27 5.38 1.96 18.70
N SER A 28 5.80 3.22 18.62
CA SER A 28 5.48 4.06 17.46
C SER A 28 6.16 3.53 16.20
N SER A 29 5.49 3.70 15.06
CA SER A 29 6.09 3.48 13.75
C SER A 29 7.41 4.27 13.61
N PRO A 30 8.44 3.70 12.97
CA PRO A 30 9.66 4.41 12.63
C PRO A 30 9.46 5.40 11.48
N TRP A 31 8.32 5.36 10.79
CA TRP A 31 8.01 6.32 9.75
C TRP A 31 7.70 7.69 10.32
N SER A 32 8.16 8.71 9.61
CA SER A 32 7.66 10.07 9.81
C SER A 32 6.30 10.23 9.12
N LYS A 33 5.53 11.22 9.55
CA LYS A 33 4.27 11.60 8.88
C LYS A 33 4.44 11.84 7.37
N ALA A 34 5.60 12.36 6.94
CA ALA A 34 5.87 12.58 5.53
C ALA A 34 6.09 11.25 4.77
N ALA A 35 6.64 10.24 5.43
CA ALA A 35 6.76 8.90 4.85
C ALA A 35 5.39 8.22 4.76
N ASP A 36 4.55 8.36 5.80
CA ASP A 36 3.15 7.88 5.77
C ASP A 36 2.38 8.45 4.58
N VAL A 37 2.42 9.78 4.39
CA VAL A 37 1.74 10.46 3.28
C VAL A 37 2.24 9.97 1.92
N ARG A 38 3.56 9.85 1.74
CA ARG A 38 4.14 9.34 0.49
C ARG A 38 3.70 7.92 0.18
N PHE A 39 3.58 7.08 1.20
CA PHE A 39 3.10 5.71 1.01
C PHE A 39 1.62 5.70 0.62
N ALA A 40 0.78 6.49 1.29
CA ALA A 40 -0.64 6.60 0.97
C ALA A 40 -0.85 7.05 -0.49
N GLU A 41 -0.15 8.08 -0.95
CA GLU A 41 -0.18 8.54 -2.35
C GLU A 41 0.24 7.43 -3.33
N ALA A 42 1.27 6.64 -2.97
CA ALA A 42 1.72 5.53 -3.80
C ALA A 42 0.72 4.37 -3.86
N VAL A 43 -0.01 4.10 -2.76
CA VAL A 43 -1.12 3.14 -2.72
C VAL A 43 -2.25 3.60 -3.63
N ASP A 44 -2.68 4.85 -3.51
CA ASP A 44 -3.76 5.40 -4.33
C ASP A 44 -3.45 5.30 -5.81
N GLN A 45 -2.22 5.65 -6.21
CA GLN A 45 -1.79 5.52 -7.61
C GLN A 45 -1.78 4.05 -8.08
N LEU A 46 -1.35 3.11 -7.22
CA LEU A 46 -1.33 1.69 -7.57
C LEU A 46 -2.74 1.13 -7.73
N VAL A 47 -3.69 1.54 -6.89
CA VAL A 47 -5.10 1.14 -6.99
C VAL A 47 -5.68 1.60 -8.33
N GLU A 48 -5.42 2.84 -8.74
CA GLU A 48 -5.87 3.35 -10.04
C GLU A 48 -5.25 2.58 -11.22
N ASP A 49 -3.97 2.22 -11.12
CA ASP A 49 -3.31 1.43 -12.14
C ASP A 49 -3.92 0.02 -12.23
N ILE A 50 -4.23 -0.62 -11.10
CA ILE A 50 -4.92 -1.92 -11.06
C ILE A 50 -6.33 -1.81 -11.64
N ARG A 51 -7.09 -0.77 -11.31
CA ARG A 51 -8.43 -0.51 -11.85
C ARG A 51 -8.41 -0.40 -13.38
N ARG A 52 -7.47 0.40 -13.92
CA ARG A 52 -7.31 0.57 -15.37
C ARG A 52 -6.99 -0.75 -16.08
N GLU A 53 -6.20 -1.60 -15.44
CA GLU A 53 -5.71 -2.85 -16.02
C GLU A 53 -6.70 -4.00 -15.96
N LEU A 54 -7.51 -4.08 -14.90
CA LEU A 54 -8.60 -5.04 -14.81
C LEU A 54 -9.80 -4.63 -15.68
N GLY A 55 -9.97 -3.33 -15.90
CA GLY A 55 -11.06 -2.78 -16.70
C GLY A 55 -12.40 -2.80 -15.95
N PRO A 56 -13.47 -2.33 -16.62
CA PRO A 56 -14.76 -2.05 -15.97
C PRO A 56 -15.53 -3.30 -15.51
N GLY A 57 -15.06 -4.50 -15.85
CA GLY A 57 -15.67 -5.76 -15.40
C GLY A 57 -15.33 -6.14 -13.96
N TYR A 58 -14.46 -5.38 -13.31
CA TYR A 58 -14.00 -5.64 -11.95
C TYR A 58 -14.13 -4.38 -11.09
N GLU A 59 -14.54 -4.58 -9.85
CA GLU A 59 -14.49 -3.56 -8.81
C GLU A 59 -13.23 -3.77 -7.97
N VAL A 60 -12.47 -2.69 -7.76
CA VAL A 60 -11.27 -2.70 -6.91
C VAL A 60 -11.56 -1.84 -5.69
N ILE A 61 -11.62 -2.50 -4.53
CA ILE A 61 -11.95 -1.88 -3.25
C ILE A 61 -10.64 -1.76 -2.44
N ASN A 62 -10.29 -0.52 -2.08
CA ASN A 62 -9.19 -0.22 -1.15
C ASN A 62 -9.81 0.35 0.13
N GLU A 63 -10.16 -0.53 1.06
CA GLU A 63 -10.77 -0.14 2.33
C GLU A 63 -9.72 -0.22 3.44
N HIS A 64 -9.56 0.89 4.16
CA HIS A 64 -8.82 0.90 5.41
C HIS A 64 -9.81 0.59 6.53
N CYS A 65 -9.71 -0.60 7.12
CA CYS A 65 -10.55 -0.95 8.27
C CYS A 65 -10.07 -0.11 9.46
N SER A 66 -10.73 1.02 9.70
CA SER A 66 -10.53 1.81 10.91
C SER A 66 -11.14 1.03 12.07
N ILE A 67 -10.34 0.15 12.67
CA ILE A 67 -10.73 -0.54 13.90
C ILE A 67 -10.75 0.55 14.99
N TYR A 68 -11.95 0.82 15.50
CA TYR A 68 -12.23 1.74 16.61
C TYR A 68 -11.54 1.31 17.92
#